data_AF-A0A4S1XA89-F1
#
_entry.id   AF-A0A4S1XA89-F1
#
_cell.length_a   1.000
_cell.length_b   1.000
_cell.length_c   1.000
_cell.angle_alpha   90.00
_cell.angle_beta   90.00
_cell.angle_gamma   90.00
#
_symmetry.space_group_name_H-M   'P 1'
#
loop_
_entity.id
_entity.type
_entity.pdbx_description
1 polymer ?
#
loop_
_entity_poly.entity_id
_entity_poly.type
_entity_poly.pdbx_seq_one_letter_code
_entity_poly.pdbx_strand_id
1 'polypeptide(L)'
;MRIDASRALGAYAAVMTLTALWLGLSAVAEPAVSFGTIDVQRINVREPDGTLRMVISNHALIPGIIVGKKEYPHPNRPEAGMIFFNDEGIENGGLVFDGGIKDGKPTNGGSLTFDRYMQDQTLQLVSTENGKQRRVGLVITDRPDRPLDVAAGFAIRDLPRAAARDAAVARAGGGRAQRAWLGRTEDDAVALILSDPQGRPRLTLGVGSNGQPSVELLDDSGKIQQRLR
;
A
#
# COMPACT_ATOMS: atom_id res chain seq x y z
N MET A 1 29.02 2.11 69.45
CA MET A 1 27.89 3.02 69.66
C MET A 1 26.66 2.17 70.01
N ARG A 2 26.07 2.31 71.21
CA ARG A 2 24.86 1.56 71.56
C ARG A 2 23.69 2.13 70.76
N ILE A 3 22.92 1.28 70.10
CA ILE A 3 21.69 1.69 69.42
C ILE A 3 20.61 1.78 70.49
N ASP A 4 20.04 2.97 70.70
CA ASP A 4 18.87 3.16 71.54
C ASP A 4 17.57 3.00 70.72
N ALA A 5 16.45 2.83 71.42
CA ALA A 5 15.16 2.58 70.78
C ALA A 5 14.74 3.67 69.78
N SER A 6 15.11 4.93 70.04
CA SER A 6 14.80 6.08 69.17
C SER A 6 15.57 6.02 67.86
N ARG A 7 16.86 5.68 67.90
CA ARG A 7 17.69 5.46 66.70
C ARG A 7 17.23 4.23 65.92
N ALA A 8 16.78 3.18 66.61
CA ALA A 8 16.19 2.01 65.97
C ALA A 8 14.88 2.34 65.24
N LEU A 9 14.00 3.15 65.86
CA LEU A 9 12.74 3.59 65.24
C LEU A 9 12.97 4.51 64.04
N GLY A 10 13.91 5.44 64.15
CA GLY A 10 14.27 6.35 63.05
C GLY A 10 14.85 5.61 61.85
N ALA A 11 15.71 4.62 62.08
CA ALA A 11 16.23 3.75 61.03
C ALA A 11 15.12 2.91 60.38
N TYR A 12 14.21 2.35 61.18
CA TYR A 12 13.05 1.61 60.67
C TYR A 12 12.16 2.50 59.78
N ALA A 13 11.82 3.71 60.25
CA ALA A 13 11.00 4.65 59.48
C ALA A 13 11.68 5.07 58.16
N ALA A 14 13.00 5.30 58.17
CA ALA A 14 13.76 5.64 56.98
C ALA A 14 13.75 4.48 55.96
N VAL A 15 13.99 3.25 56.42
CA VAL A 15 13.93 2.05 55.56
C VAL A 15 12.53 1.84 54.99
N MET A 16 11.49 1.96 55.82
CA MET A 16 10.10 1.80 55.35
C MET A 16 9.71 2.88 54.35
N THR A 17 10.15 4.13 54.56
CA THR A 17 9.87 5.25 53.64
C THR A 17 10.59 5.08 52.32
N LEU A 18 11.88 4.70 52.34
CA LEU A 18 12.64 4.41 51.13
C LEU A 18 12.08 3.20 50.38
N THR A 19 11.61 2.17 51.10
CA THR A 19 10.95 1.00 50.51
C THR A 19 9.63 1.39 49.86
N ALA A 20 8.81 2.22 50.51
CA ALA A 20 7.55 2.72 49.94
C ALA A 20 7.80 3.61 48.70
N LEU A 21 8.81 4.48 48.74
CA LEU A 21 9.22 5.31 47.60
C LEU A 21 9.74 4.45 46.45
N TRP A 22 10.56 3.44 46.73
CA TRP A 22 11.07 2.51 45.72
C TRP A 22 9.93 1.72 45.08
N LEU A 23 8.98 1.19 45.87
CA LEU A 23 7.79 0.51 45.35
C LEU A 23 6.89 1.44 44.54
N GLY A 24 6.74 2.71 44.96
CA GLY A 24 5.95 3.72 44.24
C GLY A 24 6.60 4.20 42.94
N LEU A 25 7.93 4.25 42.87
CA LEU A 25 8.70 4.64 41.67
C LEU A 25 8.94 3.47 40.71
N SER A 26 8.87 2.22 41.19
CA SER A 26 8.99 1.02 40.36
C SER A 26 7.67 0.62 39.69
N ALA A 27 6.59 1.37 39.95
CA ALA A 27 5.29 1.13 39.37
C ALA A 27 5.11 1.96 38.09
N VAL A 28 4.89 1.42 36.88
CA VAL A 28 5.04 0.09 36.30
C VAL A 28 5.22 0.42 34.81
N ALA A 29 6.35 0.10 34.18
CA ALA A 29 6.35 0.00 32.72
C ALA A 29 5.43 -1.17 32.39
N GLU A 30 4.33 -0.92 31.66
CA GLU A 30 3.43 -2.02 31.30
C GLU A 30 4.23 -3.08 30.54
N PRO A 31 4.27 -4.33 31.03
CA PRO A 31 5.01 -5.38 30.34
C PRO A 31 4.39 -5.58 28.97
N ALA A 32 5.24 -5.74 27.95
CA ALA A 32 4.78 -6.06 26.61
C ALA A 32 3.91 -7.34 26.68
N VAL A 33 2.70 -7.27 26.14
CA VAL A 33 1.82 -8.44 26.04
C VAL A 33 2.38 -9.35 24.95
N SER A 34 2.61 -10.61 25.30
CA SER A 34 3.06 -11.64 24.36
C SER A 34 1.93 -12.63 24.10
N PHE A 35 1.72 -12.95 22.83
CA PHE A 35 0.78 -13.95 22.38
C PHE A 35 1.54 -15.04 21.62
N GLY A 36 1.09 -16.29 21.72
CA GLY A 36 1.58 -17.37 20.85
C GLY A 36 0.99 -17.22 19.44
N THR A 37 -0.32 -17.45 19.32
CA THR A 37 -1.10 -17.30 18.09
C THR A 37 -2.34 -16.46 18.36
N ILE A 38 -2.75 -15.66 17.39
CA ILE A 38 -3.97 -14.84 17.45
C ILE A 38 -4.80 -15.14 16.20
N ASP A 39 -5.97 -15.75 16.40
CA ASP A 39 -6.97 -15.96 15.35
C ASP A 39 -7.99 -14.82 15.36
N VAL A 40 -7.84 -13.88 14.43
CA VAL A 40 -8.70 -12.69 14.32
C VAL A 40 -9.01 -12.39 12.86
N GLN A 41 -10.12 -11.68 12.63
CA GLN A 41 -10.51 -11.24 11.29
C GLN A 41 -9.81 -9.94 10.89
N ARG A 42 -9.48 -9.08 11.86
CA ARG A 42 -8.87 -7.77 11.65
C ARG A 42 -8.06 -7.29 12.86
N ILE A 43 -6.93 -6.65 12.59
CA ILE A 43 -6.10 -5.91 13.54
C ILE A 43 -6.03 -4.46 13.07
N ASN A 44 -6.30 -3.50 13.96
CA ASN A 44 -6.09 -2.08 13.73
C ASN A 44 -4.87 -1.62 14.53
N VAL A 45 -3.89 -1.01 13.87
CA VAL A 45 -2.79 -0.28 14.54
C VAL A 45 -3.12 1.20 14.49
N ARG A 46 -3.08 1.85 15.65
CA ARG A 46 -3.47 3.24 15.84
C ARG A 46 -2.42 4.01 16.63
N GLU A 47 -2.34 5.31 16.34
CA GLU A 47 -1.64 6.28 17.19
C GLU A 47 -2.37 6.47 18.54
N PRO A 48 -1.73 7.09 19.56
CA PRO A 48 -2.36 7.36 20.85
C PRO A 48 -3.63 8.20 20.77
N ASP A 49 -3.75 9.05 19.75
CA ASP A 49 -4.94 9.89 19.50
C ASP A 49 -6.08 9.14 18.77
N GLY A 50 -5.86 7.86 18.42
CA GLY A 50 -6.81 7.01 17.71
C GLY A 50 -6.67 7.02 16.19
N THR A 51 -5.78 7.84 15.61
CA THR A 51 -5.52 7.89 14.16
C THR A 51 -5.07 6.52 13.66
N LEU A 52 -5.67 6.04 12.58
CA LEU A 52 -5.37 4.72 12.01
C LEU A 52 -4.04 4.78 11.25
N ARG A 53 -3.17 3.77 11.43
CA ARG A 53 -1.83 3.69 10.80
C ARG A 53 -1.63 2.45 9.95
N MET A 54 -2.22 1.35 10.37
CA MET A 54 -2.23 0.12 9.60
C MET A 54 -3.47 -0.70 9.93
N VAL A 55 -3.98 -1.41 8.93
CA VAL A 55 -4.99 -2.45 9.10
C VAL A 55 -4.44 -3.73 8.53
N ILE A 56 -4.50 -4.83 9.29
CA ILE A 56 -4.29 -6.19 8.79
C ILE A 56 -5.65 -6.89 8.84
N SER A 57 -6.15 -7.40 7.72
CA SER A 57 -7.52 -7.94 7.66
C SER A 57 -7.71 -9.02 6.61
N ASN A 58 -8.70 -9.87 6.86
CA ASN A 58 -9.27 -10.74 5.83
C ASN A 58 -10.05 -9.93 4.76
N HIS A 59 -10.48 -10.59 3.69
CA HIS A 59 -11.28 -9.99 2.62
C HIS A 59 -12.60 -9.38 3.11
N ALA A 60 -13.26 -9.98 4.09
CA ALA A 60 -14.57 -9.52 4.57
C ALA A 60 -14.50 -8.19 5.34
N LEU A 61 -13.35 -7.90 5.98
CA LEU A 61 -13.17 -6.73 6.84
C LEU A 61 -12.07 -5.78 6.35
N ILE A 62 -11.57 -5.93 5.12
CA ILE A 62 -10.61 -4.99 4.54
C ILE A 62 -11.28 -3.60 4.37
N PRO A 63 -10.60 -2.50 4.74
CA PRO A 63 -11.23 -1.18 4.68
C PRO A 63 -11.43 -0.75 3.23
N GLY A 64 -12.41 0.15 3.07
CA GLY A 64 -12.60 0.94 1.87
C GLY A 64 -11.48 1.96 1.64
N ILE A 65 -11.75 2.94 0.78
CA ILE A 65 -10.86 4.09 0.56
C ILE A 65 -11.08 5.08 1.71
N ILE A 66 -10.07 5.30 2.54
CA ILE A 66 -10.17 6.23 3.67
C ILE A 66 -9.48 7.55 3.31
N VAL A 67 -10.26 8.64 3.34
CA VAL A 67 -9.77 10.01 3.17
C VAL A 67 -10.13 10.79 4.42
N GLY A 68 -9.14 11.04 5.27
CA GLY A 68 -9.33 11.62 6.60
C GLY A 68 -10.27 10.76 7.43
N LYS A 69 -11.39 11.32 7.89
CA LYS A 69 -12.38 10.60 8.74
C LYS A 69 -13.48 9.89 7.96
N LYS A 70 -13.44 9.92 6.62
CA LYS A 70 -14.50 9.35 5.78
C LYS A 70 -13.99 8.13 5.03
N GLU A 71 -14.70 7.03 5.20
CA GLU A 71 -14.50 5.80 4.45
C GLU A 71 -15.49 5.75 3.28
N TYR A 72 -14.96 5.48 2.09
CA TYR A 72 -15.73 5.21 0.88
C TYR A 72 -15.61 3.74 0.52
N PRO A 73 -16.67 3.09 -0.03
CA PRO A 73 -16.57 1.71 -0.46
C PRO A 73 -15.48 1.56 -1.52
N HIS A 74 -14.57 0.61 -1.36
CA HIS A 74 -13.60 0.33 -2.41
C HIS A 74 -14.33 -0.31 -3.61
N PRO A 75 -14.19 0.23 -4.84
CA PRO A 75 -15.00 -0.21 -5.98
C PRO A 75 -14.73 -1.66 -6.39
N ASN A 76 -13.55 -2.20 -6.09
CA ASN A 76 -13.16 -3.56 -6.41
C ASN A 76 -11.92 -3.98 -5.58
N ARG A 77 -12.11 -4.42 -4.32
CA ARG A 77 -11.03 -4.98 -3.47
C ARG A 77 -11.44 -6.37 -2.97
N PRO A 78 -11.29 -7.42 -3.79
CA PRO A 78 -11.54 -8.81 -3.38
C PRO A 78 -10.43 -9.38 -2.48
N GLU A 79 -9.33 -8.65 -2.28
CA GLU A 79 -8.15 -9.12 -1.58
C GLU A 79 -8.27 -9.06 -0.05
N ALA A 80 -7.41 -9.83 0.62
CA ALA A 80 -7.05 -9.65 2.03
C ALA A 80 -5.64 -9.05 2.12
N GLY A 81 -5.27 -8.46 3.26
CA GLY A 81 -3.91 -7.97 3.43
C GLY A 81 -3.75 -6.84 4.42
N MET A 82 -2.78 -5.98 4.14
CA MET A 82 -2.37 -4.85 4.95
C MET A 82 -2.62 -3.54 4.20
N ILE A 83 -3.30 -2.57 4.82
CA ILE A 83 -3.48 -1.22 4.30
C ILE A 83 -2.75 -0.25 5.23
N PHE A 84 -1.98 0.67 4.65
CA PHE A 84 -1.16 1.64 5.37
C PHE A 84 -1.77 3.04 5.27
N PHE A 85 -1.57 3.84 6.32
CA PHE A 85 -2.09 5.20 6.41
C PHE A 85 -1.00 6.18 6.84
N ASN A 86 -1.03 7.39 6.30
CA ASN A 86 -0.12 8.48 6.68
C ASN A 86 -0.52 9.13 8.04
N ASP A 87 0.18 10.18 8.43
CA ASP A 87 -0.01 10.85 9.75
C ASP A 87 -1.39 11.52 9.89
N GLU A 88 -2.08 11.73 8.77
CA GLU A 88 -3.43 12.30 8.70
C GLU A 88 -4.52 11.22 8.64
N GLY A 89 -4.14 9.93 8.69
CA GLY A 89 -5.06 8.80 8.58
C GLY A 89 -5.58 8.56 7.16
N ILE A 90 -4.89 9.06 6.14
CA ILE A 90 -5.23 8.85 4.72
C ILE A 90 -4.44 7.65 4.20
N GLU A 91 -5.10 6.78 3.42
CA GLU A 91 -4.45 5.61 2.80
C GLU A 91 -3.24 6.05 1.97
N ASN A 92 -2.09 5.38 2.16
CA ASN A 92 -0.85 5.69 1.44
C ASN A 92 -0.20 4.45 0.78
N GLY A 93 -0.96 3.37 0.65
CA GLY A 93 -0.54 2.13 0.01
C GLY A 93 -1.06 0.89 0.73
N GLY A 94 -0.71 -0.27 0.18
CA GLY A 94 -1.16 -1.55 0.71
C GLY A 94 -0.32 -2.73 0.23
N LEU A 95 -0.36 -3.80 1.00
CA LEU A 95 0.14 -5.12 0.63
C LEU A 95 -1.04 -6.09 0.64
N VAL A 96 -1.53 -6.45 -0.54
CA VAL A 96 -2.77 -7.21 -0.68
C VAL A 96 -2.59 -8.44 -1.54
N PHE A 97 -3.33 -9.50 -1.22
CA PHE A 97 -3.32 -10.76 -1.95
C PHE A 97 -4.74 -11.33 -2.11
N ASP A 98 -5.00 -11.92 -3.27
CA ASP A 98 -6.09 -12.85 -3.50
C ASP A 98 -5.61 -14.06 -4.31
N GLY A 99 -6.48 -15.05 -4.46
CA GLY A 99 -6.22 -16.19 -5.30
C GLY A 99 -7.18 -17.32 -5.06
N GLY A 100 -7.15 -18.30 -5.95
CA GLY A 100 -7.99 -19.49 -5.89
C GLY A 100 -8.48 -19.92 -7.27
N ILE A 101 -9.30 -20.96 -7.28
CA ILE A 101 -9.95 -21.43 -8.50
C ILE A 101 -11.25 -20.63 -8.70
N LYS A 102 -11.34 -19.88 -9.80
CA LYS A 102 -12.55 -19.17 -10.23
C LYS A 102 -12.98 -19.74 -11.58
N ASP A 103 -14.21 -20.23 -11.68
CA ASP A 103 -14.76 -20.86 -12.89
C ASP A 103 -13.85 -21.96 -13.49
N GLY A 104 -13.28 -22.80 -12.62
CA GLY A 104 -12.39 -23.91 -13.02
C GLY A 104 -10.99 -23.48 -13.45
N LYS A 105 -10.63 -22.20 -13.31
CA LYS A 105 -9.32 -21.66 -13.69
C LYS A 105 -8.55 -21.13 -12.49
N PRO A 106 -7.22 -21.32 -12.45
CA PRO A 106 -6.39 -20.70 -11.43
C PRO A 106 -6.38 -19.18 -11.59
N THR A 107 -6.60 -18.49 -10.48
CA THR A 107 -6.45 -17.04 -10.33
C THR A 107 -5.53 -16.77 -9.15
N ASN A 108 -4.72 -15.73 -9.27
CA ASN A 108 -3.82 -15.27 -8.23
C ASN A 108 -3.66 -13.76 -8.40
N GLY A 109 -3.58 -13.04 -7.29
CA GLY A 109 -3.38 -11.60 -7.26
C GLY A 109 -2.53 -11.23 -6.07
N GLY A 110 -1.57 -10.36 -6.29
CA GLY A 110 -0.70 -9.82 -5.26
C GLY A 110 -0.24 -8.43 -5.67
N SER A 111 -0.32 -7.48 -4.76
CA SER A 111 0.24 -6.15 -4.99
C SER A 111 0.81 -5.53 -3.72
N LEU A 112 1.99 -4.93 -3.86
CA LEU A 112 2.52 -3.94 -2.93
C LEU A 112 2.48 -2.59 -3.61
N THR A 113 1.75 -1.65 -3.03
CA THR A 113 1.53 -0.32 -3.59
C THR A 113 2.04 0.77 -2.68
N PHE A 114 2.52 1.84 -3.30
CA PHE A 114 2.86 3.09 -2.62
C PHE A 114 2.11 4.21 -3.32
N ASP A 115 1.23 4.86 -2.56
CA ASP A 115 0.41 5.95 -3.07
C ASP A 115 1.13 7.28 -2.88
N ARG A 116 0.87 8.21 -3.81
CA ARG A 116 1.30 9.59 -3.63
C ARG A 116 0.38 10.27 -2.60
N TYR A 117 0.87 11.26 -1.86
CA TYR A 117 0.04 12.05 -0.94
C TYR A 117 -1.26 12.53 -1.59
N MET A 118 -2.40 12.17 -1.02
CA MET A 118 -3.75 12.47 -1.52
C MET A 118 -3.99 12.08 -2.98
N GLN A 119 -3.28 11.05 -3.44
CA GLN A 119 -3.30 10.54 -4.80
C GLN A 119 -3.22 9.02 -4.77
N ASP A 120 -3.28 8.43 -5.95
CA ASP A 120 -3.27 6.98 -6.14
C ASP A 120 -1.82 6.50 -6.43
N GLN A 121 -1.61 5.21 -6.72
CA GLN A 121 -0.27 4.59 -6.76
C GLN A 121 0.74 5.34 -7.64
N THR A 122 1.95 5.57 -7.10
CA THR A 122 3.13 6.03 -7.86
C THR A 122 4.16 4.91 -8.09
N LEU A 123 4.22 3.93 -7.19
CA LEU A 123 5.05 2.74 -7.30
C LEU A 123 4.22 1.49 -6.98
N GLN A 124 4.40 0.43 -7.76
CA GLN A 124 3.74 -0.85 -7.54
C GLN A 124 4.67 -2.02 -7.83
N LEU A 125 4.61 -3.05 -6.98
CA LEU A 125 4.92 -4.43 -7.36
C LEU A 125 3.60 -5.15 -7.57
N VAL A 126 3.50 -5.91 -8.65
CA VAL A 126 2.26 -6.59 -9.03
C VAL A 126 2.54 -8.00 -9.53
N SER A 127 1.68 -8.94 -9.17
CA SER A 127 1.63 -10.30 -9.70
C SER A 127 0.17 -10.71 -9.83
N THR A 128 -0.29 -10.91 -11.05
CA THR A 128 -1.69 -11.30 -11.33
C THR A 128 -1.74 -12.41 -12.36
N GLU A 129 -2.64 -13.38 -12.17
CA GLU A 129 -3.01 -14.37 -13.18
C GLU A 129 -4.52 -14.62 -13.21
N ASN A 130 -5.04 -14.91 -14.40
CA ASN A 130 -6.47 -15.18 -14.63
C ASN A 130 -6.73 -16.49 -15.41
N GLY A 131 -5.78 -17.42 -15.36
CA GLY A 131 -5.81 -18.70 -16.08
C GLY A 131 -5.51 -18.60 -17.58
N LYS A 132 -5.48 -17.40 -18.16
CA LYS A 132 -5.07 -17.16 -19.55
C LYS A 132 -3.82 -16.31 -19.65
N GLN A 133 -3.74 -15.25 -18.85
CA GLN A 133 -2.67 -14.27 -18.86
C GLN A 133 -2.01 -14.22 -17.49
N ARG A 134 -0.70 -13.91 -17.48
CA ARG A 134 0.03 -13.57 -16.27
C ARG A 134 0.75 -12.25 -16.47
N ARG A 135 0.65 -11.38 -15.47
CA ARG A 135 1.34 -10.10 -15.42
C ARG A 135 2.11 -10.02 -14.11
N VAL A 136 3.42 -9.85 -14.18
CA VAL A 136 4.29 -9.79 -13.00
C VAL A 136 5.33 -8.71 -13.22
N GLY A 137 5.44 -7.72 -12.34
CA GLY A 137 6.43 -6.68 -12.53
C GLY A 137 6.40 -5.52 -11.55
N LEU A 138 7.28 -4.56 -11.83
CA LEU A 138 7.39 -3.26 -11.16
C LEU A 138 6.84 -2.16 -12.08
N VAL A 139 6.00 -1.29 -11.52
CA VAL A 139 5.36 -0.16 -12.23
C VAL A 139 5.77 1.14 -11.55
N ILE A 140 6.22 2.12 -12.34
CA ILE A 140 6.36 3.52 -11.91
C ILE A 140 5.35 4.36 -12.67
N THR A 141 4.58 5.15 -11.95
CA THR A 141 3.51 6.00 -12.51
C THR A 141 3.60 7.41 -11.97
N ASP A 142 3.66 8.38 -12.88
CA ASP A 142 3.48 9.79 -12.54
C ASP A 142 2.00 10.08 -12.29
N ARG A 143 1.73 10.79 -11.20
CA ARG A 143 0.40 11.29 -10.80
C ARG A 143 0.42 12.82 -10.73
N PRO A 144 -0.70 13.52 -10.94
CA PRO A 144 -0.78 14.98 -10.83
C PRO A 144 -0.29 15.52 -9.48
N ASP A 145 0.27 16.74 -9.50
CA ASP A 145 0.66 17.51 -8.31
C ASP A 145 -0.55 18.16 -7.63
N ARG A 146 -1.61 17.38 -7.38
CA ARG A 146 -2.81 17.84 -6.66
C ARG A 146 -3.63 16.64 -6.16
N PRO A 147 -4.48 16.85 -5.14
CA PRO A 147 -5.35 15.79 -4.63
C PRO A 147 -6.28 15.18 -5.69
N LEU A 148 -6.57 13.90 -5.52
CA LEU A 148 -7.63 13.18 -6.21
C LEU A 148 -8.98 13.53 -5.55
N ASP A 149 -9.93 14.00 -6.34
CA ASP A 149 -11.32 14.12 -5.92
C ASP A 149 -11.98 12.73 -5.96
N VAL A 150 -11.90 12.04 -4.82
CA VAL A 150 -12.44 10.68 -4.66
C VAL A 150 -13.94 10.65 -4.91
N ALA A 151 -14.70 11.68 -4.51
CA ALA A 151 -16.14 11.74 -4.71
C ALA A 151 -16.49 11.89 -6.20
N ALA A 152 -15.82 12.81 -6.91
CA ALA A 152 -15.97 12.93 -8.36
C ALA A 152 -15.52 11.64 -9.08
N GLY A 153 -14.47 10.98 -8.60
CA GLY A 153 -14.00 9.69 -9.12
C GLY A 153 -15.09 8.62 -9.15
N PHE A 154 -15.88 8.50 -8.07
CA PHE A 154 -17.03 7.59 -8.03
C PHE A 154 -18.12 7.97 -9.03
N ALA A 155 -18.45 9.25 -9.16
CA ALA A 155 -19.46 9.72 -10.13
C ALA A 155 -19.03 9.48 -11.59
N ILE A 156 -17.73 9.52 -11.86
CA ILE A 156 -17.17 9.31 -13.21
C ILE A 156 -17.08 7.82 -13.58
N ARG A 157 -16.99 6.93 -12.57
CA ARG A 157 -16.75 5.49 -12.78
C ARG A 157 -17.74 4.88 -13.76
N ASP A 158 -19.02 5.19 -13.59
CA ASP A 158 -20.14 4.56 -14.29
C ASP A 158 -20.44 5.24 -15.65
N LEU A 159 -19.65 6.25 -16.04
CA LEU A 159 -19.72 6.87 -17.36
C LEU A 159 -19.09 5.97 -18.43
N PRO A 160 -19.68 5.90 -19.65
CA PRO A 160 -19.04 5.23 -20.79
C PRO A 160 -17.66 5.80 -21.08
N ARG A 161 -16.72 4.95 -21.49
CA ARG A 161 -15.41 5.40 -21.97
C ARG A 161 -15.59 6.26 -23.22
N ALA A 162 -15.39 7.57 -23.06
CA ALA A 162 -15.46 8.58 -24.09
C ALA A 162 -14.51 9.74 -23.73
N ALA A 163 -14.18 10.60 -24.70
CA ALA A 163 -13.32 11.77 -24.46
C ALA A 163 -13.84 12.66 -23.31
N ALA A 164 -15.17 12.73 -23.13
CA ALA A 164 -15.80 13.43 -22.01
C ALA A 164 -15.46 12.82 -20.65
N ARG A 165 -15.33 11.49 -20.56
CA ARG A 165 -14.91 10.77 -19.36
C ARG A 165 -13.43 11.05 -19.05
N ASP A 166 -12.57 11.02 -20.05
CA ASP A 166 -11.13 11.28 -19.85
C ASP A 166 -10.90 12.72 -19.37
N ALA A 167 -11.62 13.68 -19.95
CA ALA A 167 -11.62 15.06 -19.47
C ALA A 167 -12.16 15.20 -18.04
N ALA A 168 -13.17 14.41 -17.67
CA ALA A 168 -13.71 14.40 -16.31
C ALA A 168 -12.73 13.78 -15.30
N VAL A 169 -12.09 12.65 -15.65
CA VAL A 169 -11.02 12.02 -14.84
C VAL A 169 -9.87 13.01 -14.65
N ALA A 170 -9.45 13.67 -15.73
CA ALA A 170 -8.44 14.71 -15.68
C ALA A 170 -8.89 15.79 -14.69
N ARG A 171 -10.08 16.39 -14.81
CA ARG A 171 -10.57 17.41 -13.85
C ARG A 171 -10.57 16.92 -12.40
N ALA A 172 -11.01 15.68 -12.15
CA ALA A 172 -11.01 15.07 -10.82
C ALA A 172 -9.60 14.75 -10.27
N GLY A 173 -8.54 14.92 -11.06
CA GLY A 173 -7.17 14.65 -10.62
C GLY A 173 -6.74 13.20 -10.78
N GLY A 174 -7.53 12.37 -11.46
CA GLY A 174 -7.22 10.96 -11.74
C GLY A 174 -6.31 10.75 -12.95
N GLY A 175 -5.62 11.80 -13.43
CA GLY A 175 -4.62 11.65 -14.48
C GLY A 175 -3.51 10.71 -14.04
N ARG A 176 -2.92 9.97 -14.99
CA ARG A 176 -1.78 9.09 -14.74
C ARG A 176 -0.95 8.91 -15.99
N ALA A 177 0.36 8.80 -15.83
CA ALA A 177 1.29 8.47 -16.90
C ALA A 177 2.25 7.38 -16.40
N GLN A 178 2.13 6.15 -16.91
CA GLN A 178 3.08 5.09 -16.57
C GLN A 178 4.44 5.45 -17.17
N ARG A 179 5.43 5.67 -16.31
CA ARG A 179 6.80 6.07 -16.69
C ARG A 179 7.73 4.90 -16.93
N ALA A 180 7.55 3.83 -16.16
CA ALA A 180 8.34 2.62 -16.32
C ALA A 180 7.52 1.36 -16.05
N TRP A 181 7.87 0.31 -16.78
CA TRP A 181 7.48 -1.07 -16.51
C TRP A 181 8.73 -1.94 -16.57
N LEU A 182 8.89 -2.83 -15.60
CA LEU A 182 9.85 -3.92 -15.67
C LEU A 182 9.15 -5.22 -15.28
N GLY A 183 9.02 -6.15 -16.21
CA GLY A 183 8.46 -7.46 -15.91
C GLY A 183 7.80 -8.16 -17.09
N ARG A 184 7.06 -9.22 -16.76
CA ARG A 184 6.31 -10.04 -17.70
C ARG A 184 4.95 -9.41 -18.02
N THR A 185 4.72 -9.11 -19.28
CA THR A 185 3.46 -8.56 -19.80
C THR A 185 2.45 -9.68 -20.12
N GLU A 186 1.19 -9.29 -20.37
CA GLU A 186 0.10 -10.24 -20.62
C GLU A 186 0.22 -11.01 -21.95
N ASP A 187 1.08 -10.54 -22.85
CA ASP A 187 1.44 -11.17 -24.14
C ASP A 187 2.67 -12.08 -24.03
N ASP A 188 3.04 -12.44 -22.80
CA ASP A 188 4.16 -13.33 -22.44
C ASP A 188 5.56 -12.79 -22.74
N ALA A 189 5.69 -11.54 -23.19
CA ALA A 189 6.99 -10.88 -23.28
C ALA A 189 7.52 -10.50 -21.89
N VAL A 190 8.84 -10.36 -21.77
CA VAL A 190 9.50 -9.77 -20.61
C VAL A 190 10.24 -8.54 -21.07
N ALA A 191 9.90 -7.38 -20.50
CA ALA A 191 10.44 -6.11 -20.98
C ALA A 191 10.68 -5.09 -19.86
N LEU A 192 11.71 -4.28 -20.08
CA LEU A 192 11.83 -2.92 -19.57
C LEU A 192 11.20 -1.98 -20.60
N ILE A 193 10.19 -1.22 -20.20
CA ILE A 193 9.54 -0.20 -21.03
C ILE A 193 9.71 1.14 -20.32
N LEU A 194 10.27 2.13 -21.02
CA LEU A 194 10.39 3.51 -20.54
C LEU A 194 9.52 4.41 -21.40
N SER A 195 8.72 5.25 -20.72
CA SER A 195 7.76 6.15 -21.35
C SER A 195 8.14 7.61 -21.15
N ASP A 196 7.60 8.48 -21.99
CA ASP A 196 7.66 9.94 -21.87
C ASP A 196 6.72 10.48 -20.76
N PRO A 197 6.71 11.81 -20.48
CA PRO A 197 5.83 12.40 -19.47
C PRO A 197 4.33 12.24 -19.73
N GLN A 198 3.92 11.89 -20.95
CA GLN A 198 2.53 11.59 -21.30
C GLN A 198 2.21 10.08 -21.17
N GLY A 199 3.19 9.26 -20.74
CA GLY A 199 3.04 7.82 -20.59
C GLY A 199 3.17 7.05 -21.91
N ARG A 200 3.67 7.68 -22.98
CA ARG A 200 3.89 7.02 -24.28
C ARG A 200 5.24 6.33 -24.29
N PRO A 201 5.33 5.03 -24.62
CA PRO A 201 6.60 4.32 -24.70
C PRO A 201 7.59 4.98 -25.68
N ARG A 202 8.85 5.07 -25.28
CA ARG A 202 9.98 5.61 -26.07
C ARG A 202 11.12 4.62 -26.21
N LEU A 203 11.25 3.70 -25.26
CA LEU A 203 12.23 2.63 -25.28
C LEU A 203 11.59 1.34 -24.77
N THR A 204 11.79 0.26 -25.52
CA THR A 204 11.51 -1.10 -25.08
C THR A 204 12.76 -1.93 -25.19
N LEU A 205 13.17 -2.58 -24.11
CA LEU A 205 14.26 -3.56 -24.07
C LEU A 205 13.68 -4.85 -23.51
N GLY A 206 13.75 -5.95 -24.24
CA GLY A 206 13.15 -7.18 -23.75
C GLY A 206 13.29 -8.38 -24.65
N VAL A 207 12.61 -9.45 -24.24
CA VAL A 207 12.51 -10.72 -24.95
C VAL A 207 11.04 -10.97 -25.25
N GLY A 208 10.73 -11.14 -26.54
CA GLY A 208 9.38 -11.47 -26.98
C GLY A 208 8.96 -12.87 -26.55
N SER A 209 7.66 -13.18 -26.66
CA SER A 209 7.13 -14.52 -26.35
C SER A 209 7.71 -15.65 -27.23
N ASN A 210 8.32 -15.30 -28.36
CA ASN A 210 9.06 -16.22 -29.23
C ASN A 210 10.54 -16.43 -28.81
N GLY A 211 10.98 -15.84 -27.70
CA GLY A 211 12.35 -15.92 -27.20
C GLY A 211 13.34 -14.98 -27.89
N GLN A 212 12.91 -14.15 -28.85
CA GLN A 212 13.82 -13.25 -29.55
C GLN A 212 14.06 -11.97 -28.75
N PRO A 213 15.34 -11.58 -28.51
CA PRO A 213 15.66 -10.32 -27.86
C PRO A 213 15.40 -9.14 -28.81
N SER A 214 15.10 -7.97 -28.24
CA SER A 214 15.06 -6.73 -29.01
C SER A 214 15.29 -5.49 -28.16
N VAL A 215 15.82 -4.45 -28.82
CA VAL A 215 15.82 -3.07 -28.33
C VAL A 215 15.09 -2.22 -29.35
N GLU A 216 14.08 -1.48 -28.92
CA GLU A 216 13.24 -0.64 -29.78
C GLU A 216 13.25 0.80 -29.27
N LEU A 217 13.54 1.73 -30.17
CA LEU A 217 13.41 3.17 -29.94
C LEU A 217 12.22 3.69 -30.73
N LEU A 218 11.30 4.39 -30.08
CA LEU A 218 10.04 4.86 -30.65
C LEU A 218 10.00 6.39 -30.69
N ASP A 219 9.52 6.94 -31.81
CA ASP A 219 9.27 8.39 -31.95
C ASP A 219 8.02 8.85 -31.19
N ASP A 220 7.72 10.15 -31.28
CA ASP A 220 6.61 10.80 -30.59
C ASP A 220 5.22 10.22 -30.91
N SER A 221 5.05 9.72 -32.14
CA SER A 221 3.85 9.03 -32.64
C SER A 221 3.74 7.56 -32.20
N GLY A 222 4.82 7.00 -31.62
CA GLY A 222 4.89 5.59 -31.22
C GLY A 222 5.37 4.67 -32.34
N LYS A 223 5.92 5.21 -33.43
CA LYS A 223 6.52 4.41 -34.50
C LYS A 223 7.95 4.07 -34.15
N ILE A 224 8.33 2.82 -34.40
CA ILE A 224 9.71 2.35 -34.19
C ILE A 224 10.64 3.02 -35.20
N GLN A 225 11.59 3.80 -34.70
CA GLN A 225 12.65 4.45 -35.47
C GLN A 225 13.86 3.53 -35.62
N GLN A 226 14.16 2.75 -34.59
CA GLN A 226 15.28 1.81 -34.60
C GLN A 226 14.90 0.54 -33.85
N ARG A 227 15.30 -0.60 -34.41
CA ARG A 227 15.18 -1.91 -33.77
C ARG A 227 16.50 -2.68 -33.89
N LEU A 228 17.02 -3.14 -32.76
CA LEU A 228 18.13 -4.08 -32.68
C LEU A 228 17.55 -5.47 -32.32
N ARG A 229 18.10 -6.53 -32.92
CA ARG A 229 17.73 -7.93 -32.69
C ARG A 229 18.99 -8.77 -32.57
#